data_AF-A0A098GC45-F1
#
_entry.id   AF-A0A098GC45-F1
#
_cell.length_a   1.000
_cell.length_b   1.000
_cell.length_c   1.000
_cell.angle_alpha   90.00
_cell.angle_beta   90.00
_cell.angle_gamma   90.00
#
_symmetry.space_group_name_H-M   'P 1'
#
loop_
_entity.id
_entity.type
_entity.pdbx_description
1 polymer ?
#
loop_
_entity_poly.entity_id
_entity_poly.type
_entity_poly.pdbx_seq_one_letter_code
_entity_poly.pdbx_strand_id
1 'polypeptide(L)'
;MIKHYIRSSIIVLIQTVLPIIALLAIAPWFINSNLLTRWQSTFTTIQPLFLGLHGVLYLTLILLWPRLISRLQNQHQLTTEQLSTALKARWYLLAIFVFIDALMIGSRL
;
A
#
# COMPACT_ATOMS: atom_id res chain seq x y z
N MET A 1 -0.32 -6.91 42.34
CA MET A 1 -1.09 -6.23 41.27
C MET A 1 -0.85 -6.84 39.87
N ILE A 2 0.40 -7.17 39.48
CA ILE A 2 0.75 -7.74 38.16
C ILE A 2 -0.05 -8.98 37.75
N LYS A 3 -0.32 -9.92 38.66
CA LYS A 3 -1.12 -11.13 38.36
C LYS A 3 -2.55 -10.82 37.89
N HIS A 4 -3.16 -9.73 38.39
CA HIS A 4 -4.51 -9.34 38.01
C HIS A 4 -4.53 -8.68 36.62
N TYR A 5 -3.53 -7.85 36.31
CA TYR A 5 -3.36 -7.26 34.98
C TYR A 5 -3.04 -8.31 33.91
N ILE A 6 -2.21 -9.31 34.23
CA ILE A 6 -1.93 -10.43 33.31
C ILE A 6 -3.19 -11.25 33.06
N ARG A 7 -3.96 -11.59 34.11
CA ARG A 7 -5.21 -12.34 33.96
C ARG A 7 -6.25 -11.56 33.15
N SER A 8 -6.40 -10.26 33.40
CA SER A 8 -7.30 -9.38 32.67
C SER A 8 -6.88 -9.23 31.20
N SER A 9 -5.59 -9.03 30.94
CA SER A 9 -5.06 -8.91 29.57
C SER A 9 -5.23 -10.19 28.77
N ILE A 10 -5.04 -11.36 29.38
CA ILE A 10 -5.28 -12.65 28.73
C ILE A 10 -6.77 -12.82 28.40
N ILE A 11 -7.68 -12.39 29.28
CA ILE A 11 -9.11 -12.45 29.02
C ILE A 11 -9.50 -11.55 27.83
N VAL A 12 -9.02 -10.30 27.80
CA VAL A 12 -9.28 -9.37 26.68
C VAL A 12 -8.66 -9.89 25.38
N LEU A 13 -7.45 -10.46 25.46
CA LEU A 13 -6.78 -11.06 24.32
C LEU A 13 -7.60 -12.23 23.76
N ILE A 14 -8.05 -13.15 24.61
CA ILE A 14 -8.90 -14.28 24.18
C ILE A 14 -10.24 -13.77 23.63
N GLN A 15 -10.89 -12.83 24.30
CA GLN A 15 -12.16 -12.25 23.83
C GLN A 15 -12.05 -11.52 22.51
N THR A 16 -10.85 -11.08 22.11
CA THR A 16 -10.61 -10.42 20.81
C THR A 16 -10.14 -11.42 19.75
N VAL A 17 -9.20 -12.29 20.12
CA VAL A 17 -8.59 -13.28 19.22
C VAL A 17 -9.56 -14.39 18.85
N LEU A 18 -10.35 -14.90 19.81
CA LEU A 18 -11.28 -16.00 19.57
C LEU A 18 -12.38 -15.65 18.53
N PRO A 19 -13.05 -14.47 18.60
CA PRO A 19 -13.98 -14.06 17.54
C PRO A 19 -13.30 -13.82 16.19
N ILE A 20 -12.07 -13.29 16.17
CA ILE A 20 -11.32 -13.10 14.91
C ILE A 20 -11.04 -14.46 14.25
N ILE A 21 -10.61 -15.46 15.03
CA ILE A 21 -10.39 -16.82 14.54
C ILE A 21 -11.71 -17.44 14.06
N ALA A 22 -12.81 -17.25 14.80
CA ALA A 22 -14.13 -17.74 14.39
C ALA A 22 -14.60 -17.09 13.08
N LEU A 23 -14.42 -15.77 12.92
CA LEU A 23 -14.71 -15.06 11.67
C LEU A 23 -13.87 -15.59 10.51
N LEU A 24 -12.57 -15.79 10.71
CA LEU A 24 -11.66 -16.36 9.70
C LEU A 24 -12.05 -17.79 9.33
N ALA A 25 -12.53 -18.60 10.28
CA ALA A 25 -12.95 -19.97 10.02
C ALA A 25 -14.27 -20.07 9.21
N ILE A 26 -15.17 -19.11 9.39
CA ILE A 26 -16.49 -19.09 8.72
C ILE A 26 -16.43 -18.28 7.42
N ALA A 27 -15.46 -17.37 7.25
CA ALA A 27 -15.26 -16.58 6.04
C ALA A 27 -15.25 -17.42 4.73
N PRO A 28 -14.62 -18.61 4.64
CA PRO A 28 -14.65 -19.44 3.44
C PRO A 28 -16.06 -19.89 3.02
N TRP A 29 -17.01 -20.01 3.97
CA TRP A 29 -18.40 -20.35 3.65
C TRP A 29 -19.21 -19.17 3.10
N PHE A 30 -18.80 -17.94 3.40
CA PHE A 30 -19.43 -16.73 2.86
C PHE A 30 -18.78 -16.25 1.56
N ILE A 31 -17.52 -16.63 1.32
CA ILE A 31 -16.78 -16.29 0.12
C ILE A 31 -17.12 -17.28 -0.98
N ASN A 32 -17.78 -16.81 -2.03
CA ASN A 32 -17.99 -17.61 -3.24
C ASN A 32 -16.63 -17.88 -3.91
N SER A 33 -16.17 -19.12 -3.83
CA SER A 33 -14.89 -19.57 -4.37
C SER A 33 -14.73 -19.30 -5.86
N ASN A 34 -15.81 -19.33 -6.64
CA ASN A 34 -15.81 -19.00 -8.08
C ASN A 34 -15.58 -17.51 -8.33
N LEU A 35 -16.12 -16.62 -7.48
CA LEU A 35 -15.81 -15.20 -7.57
C LEU A 35 -14.35 -14.97 -7.18
N LEU A 36 -13.89 -15.57 -6.08
CA LEU A 36 -12.53 -15.39 -5.60
C LEU A 36 -11.49 -15.86 -6.64
N THR A 37 -11.68 -17.03 -7.24
CA THR A 37 -10.81 -17.55 -8.31
C THR A 37 -10.89 -16.71 -9.59
N ARG A 38 -12.07 -16.18 -9.95
CA ARG A 38 -12.20 -15.29 -11.12
C ARG A 38 -11.50 -13.95 -10.88
N TRP A 39 -11.59 -13.40 -9.67
CA TRP A 39 -10.83 -12.21 -9.27
C TRP A 39 -9.33 -12.48 -9.28
N GLN A 40 -8.87 -13.61 -8.73
CA GLN A 40 -7.46 -14.03 -8.75
C GLN A 40 -6.93 -14.17 -10.19
N SER A 41 -7.69 -14.82 -11.07
CA SER A 41 -7.36 -14.98 -12.49
C SER A 41 -7.31 -13.64 -13.24
N THR A 42 -8.25 -12.74 -12.94
CA THR A 42 -8.26 -11.40 -13.52
C THR A 42 -7.03 -10.63 -13.05
N PHE A 43 -6.74 -10.64 -11.75
CA PHE A 43 -5.59 -9.97 -11.14
C PHE A 43 -4.26 -10.45 -11.72
N THR A 44 -4.07 -11.76 -11.84
CA THR A 44 -2.86 -12.35 -12.44
C THR A 44 -2.69 -11.97 -13.91
N THR A 45 -3.80 -11.80 -14.65
CA THR A 45 -3.78 -11.35 -16.06
C THR A 45 -3.38 -9.87 -16.20
N ILE A 46 -3.89 -8.99 -15.34
CA ILE A 46 -3.57 -7.54 -15.38
C ILE A 46 -2.24 -7.20 -14.68
N GLN A 47 -1.69 -8.10 -13.88
CA GLN A 47 -0.49 -7.86 -13.07
C GLN A 47 0.74 -7.41 -13.89
N PRO A 48 1.08 -8.01 -15.05
CA PRO A 48 2.22 -7.56 -15.84
C PRO A 48 2.03 -6.13 -16.36
N LEU A 49 0.80 -5.80 -16.78
CA LEU A 49 0.45 -4.45 -17.22
C LEU A 49 0.55 -3.45 -16.07
N PHE A 50 0.09 -3.83 -14.88
CA PHE A 50 0.18 -3.00 -13.67
C PHE A 50 1.64 -2.69 -13.31
N LEU A 51 2.51 -3.71 -13.26
CA LEU A 51 3.94 -3.51 -13.01
C LEU A 51 4.60 -2.68 -14.12
N GLY A 52 4.24 -2.91 -15.38
CA GLY A 52 4.73 -2.13 -16.50
C GLY A 52 4.39 -0.65 -16.37
N LEU A 53 3.12 -0.34 -16.05
CA LEU A 53 2.66 1.04 -15.82
C LEU A 53 3.35 1.67 -14.60
N HIS A 54 3.54 0.93 -13.51
CA HIS A 54 4.30 1.41 -12.35
C HIS A 54 5.75 1.71 -12.72
N GLY A 55 6.41 0.84 -13.49
CA GLY A 55 7.76 1.07 -14.02
C GLY A 55 7.87 2.38 -14.82
N VAL A 56 6.87 2.67 -15.67
CA VAL A 56 6.79 3.94 -16.42
C VAL A 56 6.57 5.13 -15.47
N LEU A 57 5.74 4.99 -14.43
CA LEU A 57 5.55 6.02 -13.42
C LEU A 57 6.84 6.29 -12.63
N TYR A 58 7.61 5.26 -12.27
CA TYR A 58 8.91 5.38 -11.63
C TYR A 58 9.88 6.19 -12.51
N LEU A 59 10.00 5.84 -13.78
CA LEU A 59 10.83 6.57 -14.74
C LEU A 59 10.39 8.03 -14.86
N THR A 60 9.08 8.28 -14.94
CA THR A 60 8.50 9.63 -15.02
C THR A 60 8.83 10.45 -13.77
N LEU A 61 8.65 9.87 -12.58
CA LEU A 61 8.96 10.53 -11.31
C LEU A 61 10.45 10.81 -11.15
N ILE A 62 11.33 9.91 -11.58
CA ILE A 62 12.77 10.11 -11.43
C ILE A 62 13.29 11.14 -12.43
N LEU A 63 12.88 11.04 -13.70
CA LEU A 63 13.45 11.82 -14.80
C LEU A 63 12.67 13.10 -15.11
N LEU A 64 11.35 13.04 -15.18
CA LEU A 64 10.52 14.17 -15.59
C LEU A 64 10.17 15.09 -14.42
N TRP A 65 9.99 14.57 -13.21
CA TRP A 65 9.67 15.39 -12.03
C TRP A 65 10.66 16.54 -11.77
N PRO A 66 12.00 16.34 -11.69
CA PRO A 66 12.92 17.45 -11.47
C PRO A 66 12.88 18.48 -12.60
N ARG A 67 12.65 18.05 -13.85
CA ARG A 67 12.51 18.94 -15.01
C ARG A 67 11.23 19.77 -14.92
N LEU A 68 10.12 19.17 -14.50
CA LEU A 68 8.85 19.86 -14.29
C LEU A 68 8.96 20.92 -13.18
N ILE A 69 9.53 20.54 -12.04
CA ILE A 69 9.72 21.47 -10.92
C ILE A 69 10.66 22.62 -11.29
N SER A 70 11.74 22.35 -12.02
CA SER A 70 12.64 23.40 -12.52
C SER A 70 11.95 24.36 -13.51
N ARG A 71 11.10 23.84 -14.40
CA ARG A 71 10.29 24.70 -15.29
C ARG A 71 9.29 25.54 -14.51
N LEU A 72 8.62 24.97 -13.52
CA LEU A 72 7.70 25.68 -12.63
C LEU A 72 8.40 26.77 -11.83
N GLN A 73 9.62 26.52 -11.34
CA GLN A 73 10.45 27.53 -10.68
C GLN A 73 10.83 28.68 -11.60
N ASN A 74 11.06 28.42 -12.89
CA ASN A 74 11.35 29.50 -13.85
C ASN A 74 10.10 30.32 -14.19
N GLN A 75 8.91 29.73 -14.11
CA GLN A 75 7.64 30.39 -14.42
C GLN A 75 7.01 31.10 -13.22
N HIS A 76 7.19 30.54 -12.03
CA HIS A 76 6.70 31.07 -10.77
C HIS A 76 7.89 31.22 -9.84
N GLN A 77 8.09 32.40 -9.23
CA GLN A 77 9.11 32.63 -8.21
C GLN A 77 8.77 31.83 -6.94
N LEU A 78 8.93 30.51 -7.01
CA LEU A 78 8.73 29.59 -5.91
C LEU A 78 9.79 29.89 -4.85
N THR A 79 9.37 29.97 -3.60
CA THR A 79 10.32 30.11 -2.50
C THR A 79 11.17 28.84 -2.37
N THR A 80 12.36 28.98 -1.81
CA THR A 80 13.29 27.85 -1.59
C THR A 80 12.67 26.72 -0.78
N GLU A 81 11.78 27.04 0.16
CA GLU A 81 11.04 26.06 0.96
C GLU A 81 10.04 25.26 0.12
N GLN A 82 9.26 25.92 -0.74
CA GLN A 82 8.31 25.27 -1.65
C GLN A 82 9.02 24.36 -2.65
N LEU A 83 10.14 24.84 -3.21
CA LEU A 83 10.97 24.05 -4.11
C LEU A 83 11.50 22.78 -3.42
N SER A 84 12.04 22.93 -2.21
CA SER A 84 12.55 21.79 -1.44
C SER A 84 11.46 20.77 -1.12
N THR A 85 10.25 21.24 -0.80
CA THR A 85 9.09 20.41 -0.50
C THR A 85 8.61 19.67 -1.75
N ALA A 86 8.54 20.34 -2.90
CA ALA A 86 8.17 19.73 -4.17
C ALA A 86 9.17 18.66 -4.63
N LEU A 87 10.47 18.86 -4.39
CA LEU A 87 11.49 17.84 -4.66
C LEU A 87 11.40 16.66 -3.69
N LYS A 88 11.09 16.89 -2.41
CA LYS A 88 10.84 15.83 -1.42
C LYS A 88 9.58 15.03 -1.73
N ALA A 89 8.53 15.67 -2.26
CA ALA A 89 7.29 15.01 -2.69
C ALA A 89 7.53 13.82 -3.64
N ARG A 90 8.57 13.90 -4.48
CA ARG A 90 9.02 12.79 -5.33
C ARG A 90 9.27 11.52 -4.52
N TRP A 91 10.01 11.63 -3.42
CA TRP A 91 10.38 10.48 -2.60
C TRP A 91 9.20 9.91 -1.82
N TYR A 92 8.28 10.76 -1.37
CA TYR A 92 7.03 10.31 -0.76
C TYR A 92 6.16 9.53 -1.75
N LEU A 93 6.01 10.04 -2.98
CA LEU A 93 5.28 9.37 -4.05
C LEU A 93 5.93 8.03 -4.43
N LEU A 94 7.26 7.99 -4.54
CA LEU A 94 8.00 6.76 -4.79
C LEU A 94 7.79 5.73 -3.69
N ALA A 95 7.84 6.14 -2.42
CA ALA A 95 7.61 5.24 -1.29
C ALA A 95 6.19 4.66 -1.29
N ILE A 96 5.19 5.48 -1.61
CA ILE A 96 3.79 5.02 -1.74
C ILE A 96 3.67 3.99 -2.86
N PHE A 97 4.26 4.25 -4.03
CA PHE A 97 4.24 3.27 -5.12
C PHE A 97 4.93 1.96 -4.74
N VAL A 98 6.09 2.03 -4.07
CA VAL A 98 6.79 0.82 -3.61
C VAL A 98 5.94 0.04 -2.62
N PHE A 99 5.24 0.74 -1.73
CA PHE A 99 4.33 0.11 -0.78
C PHE A 99 3.15 -0.60 -1.46
N ILE A 100 2.54 0.05 -2.46
CA ILE A 100 1.46 -0.54 -3.26
C ILE A 100 1.96 -1.78 -4.02
N ASP A 101 3.13 -1.69 -4.64
CA ASP A 101 3.75 -2.83 -5.33
C ASP A 101 4.06 -3.97 -4.37
N ALA A 102 4.55 -3.68 -3.16
CA ALA A 102 4.79 -4.67 -2.13
C ALA A 102 3.51 -5.38 -1.68
N LEU A 103 2.39 -4.65 -1.52
CA LEU A 103 1.09 -5.25 -1.25
C LEU A 103 0.63 -6.14 -2.41
N MET A 104 0.83 -5.69 -3.65
CA MET A 104 0.44 -6.47 -4.83
C MET A 104 1.26 -7.75 -4.98
N ILE A 105 2.57 -7.69 -4.77
CA ILE A 105 3.45 -8.86 -4.85
C ILE A 105 3.24 -9.78 -3.63
N GLY A 106 3.07 -9.21 -2.43
CA GLY A 106 2.82 -9.92 -1.18
C GLY A 106 1.52 -10.71 -1.17
N SER A 107 0.52 -10.32 -1.97
CA SER A 107 -0.72 -11.08 -2.17
C SER A 107 -0.54 -12.45 -2.85
N ARG A 108 0.70 -12.80 -3.25
CA ARG A 108 1.07 -14.12 -3.80
C ARG A 108 1.52 -15.15 -2.74
N LEU A 109 1.88 -14.73 -1.52
CA LEU A 109 2.37 -15.60 -0.43
C LEU A 109 1.21 -16.02 0.49
#